data_AF-A0A2D7FHL7-F1
#
_entry.id   AF-A0A2D7FHL7-F1
#
_cell.length_a   1.000
_cell.length_b   1.000
_cell.length_c   1.000
_cell.angle_alpha   90.00
_cell.angle_beta   90.00
_cell.angle_gamma   90.00
#
_symmetry.space_group_name_H-M   'P 1'
#
loop_
_entity.id
_entity.type
_entity.pdbx_description
1 polymer ?
#
loop_
_entity_poly.entity_id
_entity_poly.type
_entity_poly.pdbx_seq_one_letter_code
_entity_poly.pdbx_strand_id
1 'polypeptide(L)'
;GHIEELAAPLERVRMAPCWSLMMRFDQQILPEFDVYSDMSQAIRWIGRNNGKPGRKGKGENLVIHASQAWSRETEDVEAEVIAEEMWSEVWHLLGLSHFQPIQMQARLWKNGLVDSSLGETYLFSSSEMVGVAGDWCLGRLAEHAFESGTQLGNAVIDALK
;
A
#
# COMPACT_ATOMS: atom_id res chain seq x y z
N GLY A 1 24.68 15.96 -6.15
CA GLY A 1 24.58 17.19 -5.34
C GLY A 1 23.47 16.97 -4.33
N HIS A 2 23.68 17.41 -3.08
CA HIS A 2 22.63 17.49 -2.08
C HIS A 2 22.01 18.88 -2.21
N ILE A 3 20.71 18.97 -2.51
CA ILE A 3 19.98 20.24 -2.61
C ILE A 3 19.28 20.43 -1.26
N GLU A 4 19.92 21.18 -0.36
CA GLU A 4 19.50 21.32 1.05
C GLU A 4 18.04 21.76 1.19
N GLU A 5 17.61 22.72 0.37
CA GLU A 5 16.23 23.23 0.34
C GLU A 5 15.19 22.16 -0.04
N LEU A 6 15.59 21.10 -0.75
CA LEU A 6 14.72 19.94 -1.02
C LEU A 6 14.89 18.86 0.04
N ALA A 7 16.10 18.65 0.55
CA ALA A 7 16.40 17.56 1.46
C ALA A 7 15.86 17.78 2.88
N ALA A 8 16.06 18.97 3.46
CA ALA A 8 15.65 19.25 4.84
C ALA A 8 14.13 19.08 5.05
N PRO A 9 13.24 19.52 4.14
CA PRO A 9 11.80 19.26 4.28
C PRO A 9 11.40 17.80 4.10
N LEU A 10 12.22 16.96 3.45
CA LEU A 10 11.95 15.52 3.32
C LEU A 10 12.27 14.75 4.60
N GLU A 11 13.14 15.27 5.47
CA GLU A 11 13.50 14.62 6.73
C GLU A 11 12.34 14.49 7.72
N ARG A 12 11.24 15.24 7.53
CA ARG A 12 10.00 15.13 8.33
C ARG A 12 8.98 14.15 7.74
N VAL A 13 9.15 13.73 6.49
CA VAL A 13 8.27 12.76 5.84
C VAL A 13 8.54 11.37 6.43
N ARG A 14 7.49 10.66 6.81
CA ARG A 14 7.58 9.29 7.32
C ARG A 14 6.74 8.38 6.44
N MET A 15 7.39 7.35 5.92
CA MET A 15 6.75 6.23 5.25
C MET A 15 6.73 5.04 6.21
N ALA A 16 5.78 4.15 6.01
CA ALA A 16 5.67 2.94 6.81
C ALA A 16 5.53 1.68 5.97
N PRO A 17 6.01 0.55 6.50
CA PRO A 17 5.85 -0.74 5.86
C PRO A 17 4.38 -1.15 5.81
N CYS A 18 4.03 -1.90 4.77
CA CYS A 18 2.74 -2.58 4.66
C CYS A 18 2.95 -3.98 4.07
N TRP A 19 2.59 -5.01 4.82
CA TRP A 19 2.47 -6.36 4.26
C TRP A 19 1.20 -6.49 3.44
N SER A 20 1.34 -7.14 2.29
CA SER A 20 0.23 -7.59 1.45
C SER A 20 0.36 -9.08 1.17
N LEU A 21 -0.75 -9.81 1.24
CA LEU A 21 -0.85 -11.22 0.93
C LEU A 21 -1.79 -11.40 -0.26
N MET A 22 -1.30 -12.09 -1.30
CA MET A 22 -2.06 -12.44 -2.49
C MET A 22 -2.30 -13.94 -2.49
N MET A 23 -3.55 -14.34 -2.70
CA MET A 23 -3.95 -15.75 -2.63
C MET A 23 -4.81 -16.16 -3.80
N ARG A 24 -4.76 -17.44 -4.18
CA ARG A 24 -5.61 -18.05 -5.20
C ARG A 24 -6.20 -19.37 -4.71
N PHE A 25 -7.49 -19.56 -4.95
CA PHE A 25 -8.26 -20.77 -4.70
C PHE A 25 -8.93 -21.26 -6.00
N ASP A 26 -9.26 -22.55 -6.09
CA ASP A 26 -10.02 -23.15 -7.20
C ASP A 26 -11.53 -22.88 -7.12
N GLN A 27 -12.01 -22.52 -5.95
CA GLN A 27 -13.41 -22.23 -5.63
C GLN A 27 -13.56 -20.87 -4.96
N GLN A 28 -14.81 -20.39 -4.86
CA GLN A 28 -15.15 -19.23 -4.06
C GLN A 28 -15.14 -19.62 -2.58
N ILE A 29 -14.46 -18.83 -1.76
CA ILE A 29 -14.28 -19.11 -0.33
C ILE A 29 -14.77 -17.97 0.56
N LEU A 30 -14.69 -16.72 0.10
CA LEU A 30 -15.25 -15.60 0.84
C LEU A 30 -16.78 -15.73 0.86
N PRO A 31 -17.42 -15.54 2.02
CA PRO A 31 -18.83 -15.80 2.15
C PRO A 31 -19.64 -14.69 1.46
N GLU A 32 -19.99 -13.64 2.19
CA GLU A 32 -21.02 -12.68 1.75
C GLU A 32 -20.43 -11.46 1.03
N PHE A 33 -19.33 -10.90 1.54
CA PHE A 33 -18.83 -9.61 1.10
C PHE A 33 -17.60 -9.75 0.20
N ASP A 34 -17.50 -8.84 -0.77
CA ASP A 34 -16.29 -8.68 -1.58
C ASP A 34 -15.15 -8.02 -0.79
N VAL A 35 -15.47 -7.34 0.31
CA VAL A 35 -14.50 -6.56 1.10
C VAL A 35 -14.78 -6.72 2.59
N TYR A 36 -13.70 -6.91 3.34
CA TYR A 36 -13.70 -6.87 4.80
C TYR A 36 -12.64 -5.88 5.27
N SER A 37 -12.91 -5.14 6.35
CA SER A 37 -12.01 -4.10 6.87
C SER A 37 -11.96 -4.16 8.39
N ASP A 38 -10.82 -3.76 8.96
CA ASP A 38 -10.60 -3.69 10.41
C ASP A 38 -10.91 -5.02 11.13
N MET A 39 -10.44 -6.12 10.54
CA MET A 39 -10.78 -7.47 10.98
C MET A 39 -10.06 -7.88 12.26
N SER A 40 -8.82 -7.43 12.44
CA SER A 40 -8.05 -7.63 13.68
C SER A 40 -6.91 -6.62 13.81
N GLN A 41 -6.09 -6.78 14.85
CA GLN A 41 -4.86 -5.99 15.00
C GLN A 41 -3.87 -6.22 13.85
N ALA A 42 -3.85 -7.44 13.29
CA ALA A 42 -2.98 -7.79 12.17
C ALA A 42 -3.62 -7.50 10.80
N ILE A 43 -4.92 -7.76 10.62
CA ILE A 43 -5.57 -7.68 9.30
C ILE A 43 -6.40 -6.41 9.16
N ARG A 44 -5.96 -5.51 8.27
CA ARG A 44 -6.63 -4.23 8.02
C ARG A 44 -7.70 -4.31 6.95
N TRP A 45 -7.46 -5.11 5.91
CA TRP A 45 -8.35 -5.15 4.73
C TRP A 45 -8.21 -6.48 3.99
N ILE A 46 -9.32 -6.99 3.48
CA ILE A 46 -9.40 -8.15 2.59
C ILE A 46 -10.28 -7.74 1.40
N GLY A 47 -9.87 -8.09 0.20
CA GLY A 47 -10.69 -7.87 -0.99
C GLY A 47 -10.67 -9.00 -2.00
N ARG A 48 -11.85 -9.36 -2.48
CA ARG A 48 -12.06 -10.26 -3.62
C ARG A 48 -11.55 -9.57 -4.88
N ASN A 49 -10.41 -10.03 -5.37
CA ASN A 49 -9.74 -9.43 -6.51
C ASN A 49 -10.47 -9.72 -7.85
N ASN A 50 -11.31 -10.77 -7.89
CA ASN A 50 -12.13 -11.14 -9.05
C ASN A 50 -13.22 -10.09 -9.36
N GLY A 51 -13.66 -9.31 -8.37
CA GLY A 51 -14.71 -8.30 -8.56
C GLY A 51 -14.29 -7.09 -9.42
N LYS A 52 -12.99 -6.96 -9.72
CA LYS A 52 -12.47 -5.84 -10.53
C LYS A 52 -12.77 -6.03 -12.02
N PRO A 53 -13.06 -4.95 -12.76
CA PRO A 53 -13.32 -5.01 -14.21
C PRO A 53 -12.23 -5.78 -14.96
N GLY A 54 -12.65 -6.69 -15.84
CA GLY A 54 -11.74 -7.52 -16.64
C GLY A 54 -11.12 -8.71 -15.91
N ARG A 55 -11.32 -8.90 -14.60
CA ARG A 55 -10.73 -10.01 -13.82
C ARG A 55 -11.69 -11.19 -13.65
N LYS A 56 -12.28 -11.66 -14.75
CA LYS A 56 -13.14 -12.85 -14.77
C LYS A 56 -12.27 -14.11 -14.86
N GLY A 57 -12.31 -14.95 -13.82
CA GLY A 57 -11.58 -16.22 -13.77
C GLY A 57 -12.33 -17.25 -12.93
N LYS A 58 -11.98 -18.53 -13.11
CA LYS A 58 -12.45 -19.61 -12.23
C LYS A 58 -11.81 -19.50 -10.85
N GLY A 59 -12.50 -19.97 -9.83
CA GLY A 59 -12.06 -19.88 -8.44
C GLY A 59 -12.04 -18.45 -7.92
N GLU A 60 -11.16 -18.19 -6.95
CA GLU A 60 -11.14 -16.92 -6.23
C GLU A 60 -9.71 -16.44 -5.97
N ASN A 61 -9.47 -15.16 -6.27
CA ASN A 61 -8.22 -14.48 -5.96
C ASN A 61 -8.50 -13.44 -4.88
N LEU A 62 -7.72 -13.47 -3.81
CA LEU A 62 -7.83 -12.52 -2.70
C LEU A 62 -6.57 -11.66 -2.60
N VAL A 63 -6.77 -10.41 -2.20
CA VAL A 63 -5.69 -9.55 -1.72
C VAL A 63 -6.03 -9.18 -0.27
N ILE A 64 -5.07 -9.36 0.62
CA ILE A 64 -5.19 -9.07 2.04
C ILE A 64 -4.09 -8.07 2.39
N HIS A 65 -4.41 -7.02 3.12
CA HIS A 65 -3.46 -6.05 3.65
C HIS A 65 -3.41 -6.14 5.17
N ALA A 66 -2.19 -6.22 5.69
CA ALA A 66 -1.96 -6.12 7.11
C ALA A 66 -2.13 -4.67 7.60
N SER A 67 -2.29 -4.50 8.90
CA SER A 67 -2.20 -3.20 9.55
C SER A 67 -0.78 -2.67 9.50
N GLN A 68 -0.65 -1.35 9.54
CA GLN A 68 0.64 -0.67 9.55
C GLN A 68 1.45 -1.01 10.82
N ALA A 69 0.78 -1.15 11.97
CA ALA A 69 1.43 -1.49 13.23
C ALA A 69 2.05 -2.89 13.18
N TRP A 70 1.25 -3.88 12.79
CA TRP A 70 1.72 -5.26 12.64
C TRP A 70 2.81 -5.38 11.57
N SER A 71 2.70 -4.62 10.48
CA SER A 71 3.73 -4.61 9.43
C SER A 71 5.08 -4.08 9.90
N ARG A 72 5.11 -3.15 10.86
CA ARG A 72 6.36 -2.68 11.48
C ARG A 72 6.96 -3.72 12.40
N GLU A 73 6.12 -4.37 13.21
CA GLU A 73 6.54 -5.40 14.16
C GLU A 73 7.13 -6.63 13.46
N THR A 74 6.74 -6.86 12.20
CA THR A 74 7.09 -8.04 11.42
C THR A 74 7.89 -7.73 10.16
N GLU A 75 8.50 -6.55 10.06
CA GLU A 75 9.24 -6.11 8.87
C GLU A 75 10.41 -7.04 8.50
N ASP A 76 11.11 -7.57 9.50
CA ASP A 76 12.27 -8.44 9.33
C ASP A 76 11.91 -9.94 9.27
N VAL A 77 10.62 -10.28 9.24
CA VAL A 77 10.16 -11.67 9.17
C VAL A 77 10.12 -12.13 7.71
N GLU A 78 10.49 -13.39 7.48
CA GLU A 78 10.45 -14.01 6.15
C GLU A 78 9.04 -14.03 5.57
N ALA A 79 8.93 -13.74 4.27
CA ALA A 79 7.63 -13.54 3.60
C ALA A 79 6.74 -14.79 3.64
N GLU A 80 7.33 -15.99 3.61
CA GLU A 80 6.62 -17.26 3.70
C GLU A 80 5.93 -17.42 5.07
N VAL A 81 6.62 -17.05 6.15
CA VAL A 81 6.05 -17.07 7.52
C VAL A 81 4.91 -16.06 7.62
N ILE A 82 5.11 -14.86 7.09
CA ILE A 82 4.06 -13.82 7.08
C ILE A 82 2.83 -14.24 6.29
N ALA A 83 3.03 -14.92 5.16
CA ALA A 83 1.93 -15.43 4.37
C ALA A 83 1.07 -16.43 5.17
N GLU A 84 1.72 -17.34 5.89
CA GLU A 84 1.06 -18.32 6.76
C GLU A 84 0.35 -17.66 7.94
N GLU A 85 0.99 -16.71 8.63
CA GLU A 85 0.39 -16.00 9.77
C GLU A 85 -0.81 -15.15 9.36
N MET A 86 -0.69 -14.36 8.29
CA MET A 86 -1.80 -13.54 7.79
C MET A 86 -2.98 -14.40 7.33
N TRP A 87 -2.72 -15.52 6.64
CA TRP A 87 -3.80 -16.44 6.29
C TRP A 87 -4.38 -17.12 7.53
N SER A 88 -3.53 -17.46 8.50
CA SER A 88 -3.93 -18.09 9.75
C SER A 88 -4.82 -17.19 10.62
N GLU A 89 -4.69 -15.89 10.48
CA GLU A 89 -5.60 -14.95 11.13
C GLU A 89 -6.94 -14.88 10.36
N VAL A 90 -6.90 -14.78 9.04
CA VAL A 90 -8.10 -14.66 8.20
C VAL A 90 -8.99 -15.89 8.26
N TRP A 91 -8.43 -17.10 8.10
CA TRP A 91 -9.21 -18.33 8.13
C TRP A 91 -9.82 -18.60 9.53
N HIS A 92 -9.24 -18.07 10.61
CA HIS A 92 -9.77 -18.19 11.97
C HIS A 92 -10.97 -17.26 12.15
N LEU A 93 -10.82 -15.99 11.74
CA LEU A 93 -11.88 -14.98 11.84
C LEU A 93 -13.09 -15.28 10.96
N LEU A 94 -12.87 -15.89 9.79
CA LEU A 94 -13.91 -16.18 8.81
C LEU A 94 -14.36 -17.65 8.76
N GLY A 95 -13.77 -18.53 9.59
CA GLY A 95 -14.10 -19.96 9.61
C GLY A 95 -13.74 -20.71 8.31
N LEU A 96 -12.64 -20.33 7.67
CA LEU A 96 -12.21 -20.83 6.35
C LEU A 96 -11.16 -21.94 6.46
N SER A 97 -11.08 -22.63 7.60
CA SER A 97 -9.94 -23.52 7.90
C SER A 97 -9.81 -24.74 6.96
N HIS A 98 -10.89 -25.09 6.28
CA HIS A 98 -10.96 -26.20 5.34
C HIS A 98 -10.50 -25.84 3.92
N PHE A 99 -10.27 -24.56 3.61
CA PHE A 99 -9.85 -24.11 2.30
C PHE A 99 -8.34 -24.04 2.19
N GLN A 100 -7.79 -24.65 1.15
CA GLN A 100 -6.36 -24.68 0.88
C GLN A 100 -6.04 -23.80 -0.34
N PRO A 101 -5.17 -22.78 -0.20
CA PRO A 101 -4.78 -21.97 -1.34
C PRO A 101 -3.90 -22.76 -2.31
N ILE A 102 -4.13 -22.58 -3.60
CA ILE A 102 -3.29 -23.11 -4.68
C ILE A 102 -2.02 -22.27 -4.82
N GLN A 103 -2.14 -20.98 -4.55
CA GLN A 103 -1.02 -20.04 -4.55
C GLN A 103 -1.20 -19.07 -3.40
N MET A 104 -0.09 -18.74 -2.75
CA MET A 104 -0.03 -17.82 -1.64
C MET A 104 1.31 -17.09 -1.70
N GLN A 105 1.29 -15.76 -1.67
CA GLN A 105 2.51 -14.93 -1.72
C GLN A 105 2.32 -13.67 -0.89
N ALA A 106 3.18 -13.46 0.11
CA ALA A 106 3.29 -12.19 0.81
C ALA A 106 4.35 -11.29 0.16
N ARG A 107 4.14 -9.97 0.27
CA ARG A 107 5.08 -8.92 -0.15
C ARG A 107 5.05 -7.76 0.84
N LEU A 108 6.23 -7.37 1.30
CA LEU A 108 6.44 -6.18 2.11
C LEU A 108 6.69 -4.98 1.21
N TRP A 109 5.84 -3.97 1.33
CA TRP A 109 6.06 -2.66 0.78
C TRP A 109 6.72 -1.79 1.85
N LYS A 110 8.06 -1.74 1.90
CA LYS A 110 8.81 -1.03 2.97
C LYS A 110 8.39 0.43 3.14
N ASN A 111 8.10 1.10 2.03
CA ASN A 111 7.55 2.47 1.99
C ASN A 111 6.13 2.43 1.39
N GLY A 112 5.27 1.57 1.93
CA GLY A 112 3.96 1.29 1.34
C GLY A 112 2.89 2.33 1.64
N LEU A 113 2.97 3.01 2.78
CA LEU A 113 1.97 3.99 3.22
C LEU A 113 2.62 5.23 3.82
N VAL A 114 2.03 6.40 3.56
CA VAL A 114 2.41 7.66 4.20
C VAL A 114 1.93 7.66 5.65
N ASP A 115 2.88 7.78 6.57
CA ASP A 115 2.66 7.89 8.02
C ASP A 115 2.63 9.35 8.47
N SER A 116 3.53 10.17 7.92
CA SER A 116 3.56 11.62 8.11
C SER A 116 3.91 12.27 6.78
N SER A 117 2.99 13.07 6.24
CA SER A 117 3.16 13.75 4.96
C SER A 117 4.02 15.00 5.09
N LEU A 118 4.52 15.49 3.95
CA LEU A 118 5.20 16.79 3.85
C LEU A 118 4.29 17.95 4.27
N GLY A 119 3.00 17.89 3.90
CA GLY A 119 2.03 18.96 4.10
C GLY A 119 2.05 20.04 3.01
N GLU A 120 2.81 19.82 1.95
CA GLU A 120 2.92 20.70 0.78
C GLU A 120 2.72 19.87 -0.48
N THR A 121 2.17 20.45 -1.54
CA THR A 121 1.86 19.71 -2.79
C THR A 121 3.10 19.18 -3.50
N TYR A 122 4.24 19.87 -3.42
CA TYR A 122 5.51 19.49 -4.03
C TYR A 122 6.63 20.33 -3.42
N LEU A 123 7.89 19.99 -3.69
CA LEU A 123 9.03 20.88 -3.46
C LEU A 123 9.69 21.20 -4.80
N PHE A 124 10.10 22.46 -4.99
CA PHE A 124 10.73 22.90 -6.23
C PHE A 124 11.83 23.93 -5.95
N SER A 125 13.03 23.62 -6.41
CA SER A 125 14.18 24.51 -6.47
C SER A 125 14.17 25.24 -7.80
N SER A 126 13.93 26.56 -7.77
CA SER A 126 14.01 27.39 -8.98
C SER A 126 15.44 27.70 -9.40
N SER A 127 16.39 27.75 -8.47
CA SER A 127 17.81 27.95 -8.76
C SER A 127 18.42 26.74 -9.44
N GLU A 128 18.06 25.53 -9.02
CA GLU A 128 18.56 24.28 -9.59
C GLU A 128 17.65 23.71 -10.69
N MET A 129 16.44 24.28 -10.86
CA MET A 129 15.40 23.79 -11.77
C MET A 129 15.05 22.31 -11.54
N VAL A 130 14.97 21.90 -10.27
CA VAL A 130 14.67 20.53 -9.83
C VAL A 130 13.48 20.54 -8.88
N GLY A 131 12.55 19.60 -9.06
CA GLY A 131 11.46 19.40 -8.12
C GLY A 131 11.17 17.94 -7.82
N VAL A 132 10.49 17.72 -6.70
CA VAL A 132 10.08 16.40 -6.20
C VAL A 132 8.60 16.41 -5.85
N ALA A 133 7.93 15.32 -6.18
CA ALA A 133 6.50 15.11 -6.01
C ALA A 133 6.23 13.64 -5.68
N GLY A 134 5.09 13.37 -5.05
CA GLY A 134 4.63 12.03 -4.72
C GLY A 134 3.41 12.05 -3.80
N ASP A 135 2.85 10.88 -3.51
CA ASP A 135 1.77 10.74 -2.54
C ASP A 135 2.17 11.31 -1.17
N TRP A 136 3.40 11.03 -0.73
CA TRP A 136 4.01 11.51 0.51
C TRP A 136 4.01 13.04 0.70
N CYS A 137 3.76 13.82 -0.35
CA CYS A 137 3.52 15.25 -0.27
C CYS A 137 2.25 15.58 0.54
N LEU A 138 1.14 14.89 0.26
CA LEU A 138 -0.19 15.20 0.79
C LEU A 138 -0.81 14.07 1.63
N GLY A 139 -0.44 12.81 1.39
CA GLY A 139 -0.89 11.65 2.16
C GLY A 139 -0.95 10.35 1.36
N ARG A 140 -1.65 9.34 1.88
CA ARG A 140 -1.57 7.94 1.40
C ARG A 140 -2.36 7.55 0.13
N LEU A 141 -3.00 8.48 -0.57
CA LEU A 141 -3.95 8.17 -1.65
C LEU A 141 -3.32 8.34 -3.03
N ALA A 142 -3.82 7.61 -4.03
CA ALA A 142 -3.35 7.77 -5.41
C ALA A 142 -3.64 9.19 -5.94
N GLU A 143 -4.75 9.77 -5.51
CA GLU A 143 -5.16 11.14 -5.81
C GLU A 143 -4.14 12.17 -5.30
N HIS A 144 -3.53 11.93 -4.14
CA HIS A 144 -2.47 12.79 -3.60
C HIS A 144 -1.21 12.76 -4.47
N ALA A 145 -0.83 11.59 -4.99
CA ALA A 145 0.28 11.48 -5.93
C ALA A 145 0.00 12.26 -7.23
N PHE A 146 -1.23 12.11 -7.75
CA PHE A 146 -1.67 12.78 -8.97
C PHE A 146 -1.68 14.30 -8.80
N GLU A 147 -2.27 14.80 -7.71
CA GLU A 147 -2.31 16.22 -7.38
C GLU A 147 -0.89 16.79 -7.22
N SER A 148 -0.04 16.11 -6.45
CA SER A 148 1.35 16.51 -6.24
C SER A 148 2.12 16.65 -7.57
N GLY A 149 2.04 15.64 -8.43
CA GLY A 149 2.71 15.65 -9.74
C GLY A 149 2.17 16.74 -10.67
N THR A 150 0.85 16.95 -10.67
CA THR A 150 0.21 18.00 -11.49
C THR A 150 0.68 19.39 -11.06
N GLN A 151 0.70 19.64 -9.75
CA GLN A 151 1.10 20.93 -9.21
C GLN A 151 2.58 21.22 -9.44
N LEU A 152 3.46 20.21 -9.33
CA LEU A 152 4.86 20.37 -9.69
C LEU A 152 5.02 20.69 -11.19
N GLY A 153 4.27 20.00 -12.06
CA GLY A 153 4.30 20.27 -13.51
C GLY A 153 3.95 21.72 -13.83
N ASN A 154 2.92 22.27 -13.18
CA ASN A 154 2.55 23.68 -13.32
C ASN A 154 3.68 24.62 -12.87
N ALA A 155 4.31 24.34 -11.73
CA ALA A 155 5.42 25.15 -11.20
C ALA A 155 6.63 25.18 -12.14
N VAL A 156 6.96 24.04 -12.75
CA VAL A 156 8.04 23.95 -13.75
C VAL A 156 7.69 24.76 -15.00
N ILE A 157 6.45 24.67 -15.50
CA ILE A 157 6.00 25.47 -16.65
C ILE A 157 6.10 26.97 -16.35
N ASP A 158 5.70 27.39 -15.15
CA ASP A 158 5.75 28.80 -14.76
C ASP A 158 7.17 29.33 -14.61
N ALA A 159 8.11 28.51 -14.13
CA ALA A 159 9.52 28.88 -14.00
C ALA A 159 10.27 29.00 -15.34
N LEU A 160 9.70 28.47 -16.43
CA LEU A 160 10.26 28.54 -17.78
C LEU A 160 9.76 29.76 -18.58
N LYS A 161 8.83 30.54 -18.03
CA LYS A 161 8.33 31.79 -18.63
C LYS A 161 9.21 32.96 -18.26
#